data_AF-A0A8T1V566-F1
#
_entry.id   AF-A0A8T1V566-F1
#
_cell.length_a   1.000
_cell.length_b   1.000
_cell.length_c   1.000
_cell.angle_alpha   90.00
_cell.angle_beta   90.00
_cell.angle_gamma   90.00
#
_symmetry.space_group_name_H-M   'P 1'
#
loop_
_entity.id
_entity.type
_entity.pdbx_description
1 polymer ?
#
loop_
_entity_poly.entity_id
_entity_poly.type
_entity_poly.pdbx_seq_one_letter_code
_entity_poly.pdbx_strand_id
1 'polypeptide(L)'
;MGHGKGVSKKVAKAKAAEVALRALDGANDEKQEQEKEVTSGDEKVVPEQLPLTEEELATRNPLVVLGVDIDEVLIERAAKKPMQFTEGDAVQFRHVDVMTSKFSKEIAPFLALAKRSTAERKFDLITCCSVTMWIHLNNGDDGLWKFLETVSDMTEHLIVEPQTWKCYRNAQKRLTRMRVEVPKSFREIKKRLTRMRVEVPKSFREIKVRADVVEKIDAFLLAAGRFRYNAQLGKTNWSRNVALHSRKPVPGITYTS
;
A
#
# COMPACT_ATOMS: atom_id res chain seq x y z
N MET A 1 28.76 -12.00 -0.60
CA MET A 1 27.48 -11.59 -1.22
C MET A 1 26.36 -12.33 -0.52
N GLY A 2 25.61 -11.66 0.36
CA GLY A 2 24.59 -12.30 1.20
C GLY A 2 23.37 -12.73 0.40
N HIS A 3 23.21 -14.04 0.21
CA HIS A 3 22.02 -14.64 -0.39
C HIS A 3 20.93 -14.71 0.69
N GLY A 4 20.13 -13.65 0.82
CA GLY A 4 18.92 -13.70 1.66
C GLY A 4 17.84 -14.51 0.96
N LYS A 5 17.34 -15.59 1.60
CA LYS A 5 16.12 -16.31 1.20
C LYS A 5 14.91 -15.38 1.34
N GLY A 6 14.61 -14.62 0.30
CA GLY A 6 13.53 -13.63 0.30
C GLY A 6 12.16 -14.21 -0.08
N VAL A 7 11.12 -13.89 0.68
CA VAL A 7 9.71 -14.22 0.41
C VAL A 7 9.04 -13.26 -0.60
N SER A 8 8.39 -13.80 -1.65
CA SER A 8 7.76 -13.05 -2.75
C SER A 8 6.94 -11.81 -2.30
N LYS A 9 6.86 -10.76 -3.13
CA LYS A 9 6.11 -9.51 -2.84
C LYS A 9 4.67 -9.76 -2.41
N LYS A 10 4.02 -10.77 -3.00
CA LYS A 10 2.66 -11.19 -2.61
C LYS A 10 2.66 -11.73 -1.17
N VAL A 11 3.66 -12.54 -0.82
CA VAL A 11 3.81 -13.17 0.48
C VAL A 11 4.21 -12.16 1.55
N ALA A 12 5.13 -11.23 1.27
CA ALA A 12 5.51 -10.19 2.23
C ALA A 12 4.33 -9.26 2.56
N LYS A 13 3.52 -8.88 1.56
CA LYS A 13 2.30 -8.08 1.77
C LYS A 13 1.22 -8.87 2.51
N ALA A 14 1.02 -10.13 2.15
CA ALA A 14 0.09 -11.02 2.84
C ALA A 14 0.49 -11.20 4.30
N LYS A 15 1.77 -11.44 4.60
CA LYS A 15 2.29 -11.55 5.96
C LYS A 15 2.14 -10.24 6.74
N ALA A 16 2.42 -9.08 6.14
CA ALA A 16 2.23 -7.80 6.81
C ALA A 16 0.75 -7.51 7.10
N ALA A 17 -0.14 -7.87 6.18
CA ALA A 17 -1.59 -7.77 6.38
C ALA A 17 -2.09 -8.78 7.42
N GLU A 18 -1.62 -10.02 7.38
CA GLU A 18 -1.93 -11.09 8.34
C GLU A 18 -1.48 -10.72 9.75
N VAL A 19 -0.26 -10.19 9.91
CA VAL A 19 0.23 -9.69 11.20
C VAL A 19 -0.64 -8.54 11.70
N ALA A 20 -1.03 -7.61 10.82
CA ALA A 20 -1.91 -6.51 11.20
C ALA A 20 -3.33 -6.99 11.57
N LEU A 21 -3.84 -8.02 10.90
CA LEU A 21 -5.17 -8.60 11.15
C LEU A 21 -5.19 -9.44 12.44
N ARG A 22 -4.21 -10.33 12.66
CA ARG A 22 -4.06 -11.10 13.91
C ARG A 22 -3.97 -10.18 15.13
N ALA A 23 -3.31 -9.06 14.96
CA ALA A 23 -3.13 -8.08 16.01
C ALA A 23 -4.43 -7.28 16.31
N LEU A 24 -5.42 -7.31 15.41
CA LEU A 24 -6.77 -6.79 15.65
C LEU A 24 -7.71 -7.83 16.30
N ASP A 25 -7.44 -9.13 16.13
CA ASP A 25 -8.30 -10.22 16.60
C ASP A 25 -7.93 -10.76 18.01
N GLY A 26 -6.70 -10.55 18.50
CA GLY A 26 -6.23 -11.17 19.74
C GLY A 26 -6.26 -10.29 21.01
N ALA A 27 -7.31 -10.42 21.81
CA ALA A 27 -7.22 -10.37 23.27
C ALA A 27 -7.24 -11.81 23.81
N ASN A 28 -6.23 -12.14 24.61
CA ASN A 28 -5.94 -13.38 25.34
C ASN A 28 -5.07 -14.47 24.68
N ASP A 29 -4.05 -14.77 25.49
CA ASP A 29 -3.28 -16.00 25.70
C ASP A 29 -1.95 -16.26 24.96
N GLU A 30 -0.97 -16.51 25.82
CA GLU A 30 0.45 -16.71 25.60
C GLU A 30 0.80 -18.18 25.24
N LYS A 31 2.00 -18.36 24.66
CA LYS A 31 2.80 -19.61 24.49
C LYS A 31 2.47 -20.43 23.25
N GLN A 32 3.40 -21.08 22.53
CA GLN A 32 4.82 -21.38 22.74
C GLN A 32 5.46 -21.68 21.37
N GLU A 33 6.72 -21.28 21.18
CA GLU A 33 7.55 -21.59 20.01
C GLU A 33 7.93 -23.08 19.97
N GLN A 34 7.96 -23.67 18.77
CA GLN A 34 8.88 -24.77 18.46
C GLN A 34 9.19 -24.83 16.96
N GLU A 35 10.46 -24.61 16.65
CA GLU A 35 11.07 -24.71 15.32
C GLU A 35 11.10 -26.17 14.82
N LYS A 36 10.81 -26.39 13.53
CA LYS A 36 11.36 -27.51 12.78
C LYS A 36 11.75 -27.09 11.36
N GLU A 37 13.04 -27.28 11.08
CA GLU A 37 13.65 -27.21 9.75
C GLU A 37 13.03 -28.23 8.79
N VAL A 38 12.72 -27.81 7.56
CA VAL A 38 12.64 -28.75 6.42
C VAL A 38 13.27 -28.12 5.17
N THR A 39 14.01 -28.99 4.50
CA THR A 39 14.90 -28.87 3.36
C THR A 39 14.24 -28.51 2.02
N SER A 40 15.11 -28.11 1.09
CA SER A 40 14.89 -27.62 -0.26
C SER A 40 13.95 -28.43 -1.17
N GLY A 41 13.08 -27.71 -1.87
CA GLY A 41 12.40 -28.15 -3.10
C GLY A 41 11.75 -26.94 -3.79
N ASP A 42 12.13 -26.68 -5.04
CA ASP A 42 11.53 -25.65 -5.89
C ASP A 42 10.09 -26.05 -6.26
N GLU A 43 9.12 -25.68 -5.43
CA GLU A 43 7.71 -25.64 -5.82
C GLU A 43 7.16 -24.22 -5.63
N LYS A 44 6.31 -23.78 -6.56
CA LYS A 44 5.56 -22.52 -6.43
C LYS A 44 4.63 -22.63 -5.22
N VAL A 45 5.14 -22.27 -4.04
CA VAL A 45 4.36 -22.19 -2.81
C VAL A 45 3.28 -21.12 -3.00
N VAL A 46 2.07 -21.56 -3.35
CA VAL A 46 0.86 -20.81 -3.03
C VAL A 46 0.85 -20.71 -1.51
N PRO A 47 0.70 -19.51 -0.90
CA PRO A 47 0.61 -19.43 0.55
C PRO A 47 -0.59 -20.29 0.97
N GLU A 48 -0.31 -21.38 1.65
CA GLU A 48 -1.31 -22.21 2.30
C GLU A 48 -2.04 -21.29 3.28
N GLN A 49 -3.32 -21.02 3.03
CA GLN A 49 -4.16 -20.37 4.03
C GLN A 49 -4.21 -21.35 5.19
N LEU A 50 -3.52 -21.02 6.28
CA LEU A 50 -3.68 -21.78 7.52
C LEU A 50 -5.16 -21.65 7.90
N PRO A 51 -5.91 -22.77 7.95
CA PRO A 51 -7.31 -22.71 8.30
C PRO A 51 -7.44 -22.14 9.71
N LEU A 52 -8.34 -21.17 9.88
CA LEU A 52 -8.71 -20.68 11.20
C LEU A 52 -9.34 -21.83 12.00
N THR A 53 -9.04 -21.89 13.29
CA THR A 53 -9.72 -22.77 14.23
C THR A 53 -11.20 -22.39 14.35
N GLU A 54 -12.05 -23.31 14.79
CA GLU A 54 -13.49 -23.03 15.03
C GLU A 54 -13.70 -21.90 16.05
N GLU A 55 -12.80 -21.78 17.02
CA GLU A 55 -12.81 -20.71 18.04
C GLU A 55 -12.46 -19.35 17.43
N GLU A 56 -11.44 -19.29 16.56
CA GLU A 56 -11.12 -18.08 15.79
C GLU A 56 -12.27 -17.72 14.83
N LEU A 57 -12.90 -18.70 14.18
CA LEU A 57 -14.06 -18.47 13.31
C LEU A 57 -15.26 -17.89 14.06
N ALA A 58 -15.50 -18.34 15.30
CA ALA A 58 -16.61 -17.88 16.13
C ALA A 58 -16.40 -16.47 16.70
N THR A 59 -15.15 -16.03 16.87
CA THR A 59 -14.80 -14.78 17.56
C THR A 59 -14.25 -13.69 16.63
N ARG A 60 -13.84 -14.03 15.41
CA ARG A 60 -13.29 -13.07 14.45
C ARG A 60 -14.29 -11.97 14.08
N ASN A 61 -13.73 -10.82 13.73
CA ASN A 61 -14.50 -9.80 13.03
C ASN A 61 -14.53 -10.09 11.52
N PRO A 62 -15.67 -9.93 10.83
CA PRO A 62 -15.73 -10.03 9.37
C PRO A 62 -14.80 -9.03 8.69
N LEU A 63 -14.01 -9.50 7.73
CA LEU A 63 -13.05 -8.70 6.99
C LEU A 63 -13.72 -8.08 5.76
N VAL A 64 -13.90 -6.76 5.80
CA VAL A 64 -14.46 -5.99 4.68
C VAL A 64 -13.36 -5.09 4.09
N VAL A 65 -13.02 -5.30 2.82
CA VAL A 65 -11.89 -4.65 2.14
C VAL A 65 -12.36 -3.81 0.97
N LEU A 66 -11.78 -2.60 0.84
CA LEU A 66 -11.93 -1.75 -0.32
C LEU A 66 -10.60 -1.63 -1.08
N GLY A 67 -10.56 -2.13 -2.30
CA GLY A 67 -9.48 -1.90 -3.25
C GLY A 67 -9.75 -0.65 -4.10
N VAL A 68 -8.78 0.26 -4.16
CA VAL A 68 -8.86 1.48 -4.98
C VAL A 68 -7.66 1.54 -5.92
N ASP A 69 -7.93 1.84 -7.19
CA ASP A 69 -6.90 2.07 -8.22
C ASP A 69 -7.40 3.13 -9.22
N ILE A 70 -6.46 3.79 -9.87
CA ILE A 70 -6.72 4.78 -10.92
C ILE A 70 -6.96 4.12 -12.29
N ASP A 71 -6.57 2.86 -12.45
CA ASP A 71 -6.74 2.12 -13.70
C ASP A 71 -8.00 1.24 -13.65
N GLU A 72 -9.04 1.66 -14.37
CA GLU A 72 -10.31 0.95 -14.50
C GLU A 72 -10.16 -0.50 -14.98
N VAL A 73 -9.27 -0.74 -15.94
CA VAL A 73 -9.05 -2.07 -16.51
C VAL A 73 -8.42 -2.99 -15.46
N LEU A 74 -7.54 -2.46 -14.60
CA LEU A 74 -6.98 -3.23 -13.49
C LEU A 74 -8.03 -3.52 -12.40
N ILE A 75 -8.94 -2.58 -12.14
CA ILE A 75 -10.07 -2.77 -11.22
C ILE A 75 -10.99 -3.89 -11.73
N GLU A 76 -11.39 -3.85 -13.00
CA GLU A 76 -12.22 -4.90 -13.59
C GLU A 76 -11.55 -6.28 -13.54
N ARG A 77 -10.24 -6.32 -13.82
CA ARG A 77 -9.45 -7.57 -13.73
C ARG A 77 -9.35 -8.06 -12.29
N ALA A 78 -9.24 -7.17 -11.31
CA ALA A 78 -9.19 -7.54 -9.90
C ALA A 78 -10.54 -8.11 -9.43
N ALA A 79 -11.65 -7.48 -9.82
CA ALA A 79 -13.01 -7.92 -9.49
C ALA A 79 -13.36 -9.31 -10.06
N LYS A 80 -12.76 -9.70 -11.18
CA LYS A 80 -12.97 -11.01 -11.83
C LYS A 80 -12.12 -12.14 -11.24
N LYS A 81 -11.20 -11.87 -10.32
CA LYS A 81 -10.35 -12.92 -9.76
C LYS A 81 -11.15 -13.80 -8.80
N PRO A 82 -11.02 -15.13 -8.88
CA PRO A 82 -11.61 -16.01 -7.88
C PRO A 82 -10.95 -15.73 -6.53
N MET A 83 -11.80 -15.49 -5.52
CA MET A 83 -11.40 -15.26 -4.14
C MET A 83 -12.20 -16.22 -3.27
N GLN A 84 -11.53 -16.82 -2.30
CA GLN A 84 -12.17 -17.61 -1.25
C GLN A 84 -12.40 -16.68 -0.06
N PHE A 85 -13.63 -16.66 0.45
CA PHE A 85 -14.04 -15.82 1.55
C PHE A 85 -14.55 -16.67 2.69
N THR A 86 -14.18 -16.30 3.90
CA THR A 86 -14.85 -16.80 5.10
C THR A 86 -16.20 -16.09 5.23
N GLU A 87 -17.20 -16.72 5.83
CA GLU A 87 -18.54 -16.17 5.95
C GLU A 87 -18.54 -14.76 6.58
N GLY A 88 -19.15 -13.79 5.91
CA GLY A 88 -19.17 -12.38 6.31
C GLY A 88 -18.06 -11.52 5.73
N ASP A 89 -17.00 -12.11 5.16
CA ASP A 89 -15.96 -11.35 4.48
C ASP A 89 -16.44 -10.81 3.13
N ALA A 90 -15.94 -9.63 2.77
CA ALA A 90 -16.25 -9.03 1.48
C ALA A 90 -15.08 -8.20 0.96
N VAL A 91 -14.89 -8.21 -0.36
CA VAL A 91 -13.95 -7.33 -1.05
C VAL A 91 -14.72 -6.55 -2.11
N GLN A 92 -14.56 -5.23 -2.10
CA GLN A 92 -15.09 -4.34 -3.13
C GLN A 92 -13.93 -3.62 -3.82
N PHE A 93 -14.16 -3.22 -5.08
CA PHE A 93 -13.19 -2.46 -5.85
C PHE A 93 -13.82 -1.16 -6.37
N ARG A 94 -13.05 -0.08 -6.40
CA ARG A 94 -13.47 1.22 -6.95
C ARG A 94 -12.38 1.81 -7.83
N HIS A 95 -12.78 2.23 -9.02
CA HIS A 95 -11.96 3.02 -9.92
C HIS A 95 -12.08 4.50 -9.53
N VAL A 96 -11.04 5.04 -8.92
CA VAL A 96 -10.98 6.46 -8.55
C VAL A 96 -9.54 6.90 -8.31
N ASP A 97 -9.20 8.11 -8.75
CA ASP A 97 -7.95 8.76 -8.37
C ASP A 97 -8.08 9.33 -6.95
N VAL A 98 -7.28 8.76 -6.03
CA VAL A 98 -7.16 9.16 -4.63
C VAL A 98 -6.77 10.63 -4.44
N MET A 99 -6.15 11.26 -5.44
CA MET A 99 -5.73 12.66 -5.37
C MET A 99 -6.85 13.65 -5.69
N THR A 100 -8.00 13.17 -6.16
CA THR A 100 -9.11 14.03 -6.59
C THR A 100 -10.17 14.22 -5.51
N SER A 101 -10.93 15.31 -5.60
CA SER A 101 -12.07 15.58 -4.71
C SER A 101 -13.22 14.56 -4.84
N LYS A 102 -13.20 13.71 -5.88
CA LYS A 102 -14.16 12.63 -6.06
C LYS A 102 -13.93 11.48 -5.08
N PHE A 103 -12.68 11.27 -4.65
CA PHE A 103 -12.27 10.13 -3.82
C PHE A 103 -13.17 9.94 -2.59
N SER A 104 -13.36 11.00 -1.80
CA SER A 104 -14.19 10.93 -0.58
C SER A 104 -15.65 10.55 -0.86
N LYS A 105 -16.20 10.96 -2.00
CA LYS A 105 -17.58 10.62 -2.39
C LYS A 105 -17.70 9.17 -2.83
N GLU A 106 -16.72 8.67 -3.58
CA GLU A 106 -16.69 7.29 -4.09
C GLU A 106 -16.55 6.25 -2.97
N ILE A 107 -15.80 6.57 -1.91
CA ILE A 107 -15.59 5.64 -0.79
C ILE A 107 -16.64 5.77 0.32
N ALA A 108 -17.41 6.86 0.37
CA ALA A 108 -18.40 7.11 1.42
C ALA A 108 -19.42 5.97 1.60
N PRO A 109 -19.95 5.33 0.54
CA PRO A 109 -20.85 4.18 0.70
C PRO A 109 -20.18 3.00 1.39
N PHE A 110 -18.88 2.80 1.17
CA PHE A 110 -18.12 1.73 1.84
C PHE A 110 -17.93 2.04 3.33
N LEU A 111 -17.55 3.28 3.68
CA LEU A 111 -17.43 3.70 5.08
C LEU A 111 -18.75 3.61 5.84
N ALA A 112 -19.88 3.77 5.15
CA ALA A 112 -21.22 3.63 5.73
C ALA A 112 -21.59 2.19 6.12
N LEU A 113 -20.83 1.18 5.67
CA LEU A 113 -21.00 -0.21 6.11
C LEU A 113 -20.60 -0.41 7.58
N ALA A 114 -19.70 0.42 8.10
CA ALA A 114 -19.31 0.38 9.50
C ALA A 114 -20.47 0.83 10.41
N LYS A 115 -20.86 -0.02 11.36
CA LYS A 115 -21.86 0.26 12.40
C LYS A 115 -21.30 1.19 13.49
N ARG A 116 -20.76 2.34 13.09
CA ARG A 116 -20.17 3.38 13.95
C ARG A 116 -20.83 4.73 13.69
N SER A 117 -20.67 5.66 14.62
CA SER A 117 -21.14 7.04 14.44
C SER A 117 -20.45 7.68 13.23
N THR A 118 -21.12 8.61 12.53
CA THR A 118 -20.55 9.23 11.32
C THR A 118 -19.20 9.90 11.57
N ALA A 119 -18.98 10.47 12.76
CA ALA A 119 -17.73 11.13 13.13
C ALA A 119 -16.56 10.13 13.34
N GLU A 120 -16.87 8.86 13.60
CA GLU A 120 -15.88 7.81 13.90
C GLU A 120 -15.71 6.82 12.74
N ARG A 121 -16.41 7.03 11.61
CA ARG A 121 -16.29 6.18 10.42
C ARG A 121 -14.97 6.43 9.70
N LYS A 122 -13.95 5.71 10.17
CA LYS A 122 -12.63 5.60 9.57
C LYS A 122 -12.37 4.14 9.20
N PHE A 123 -11.42 3.93 8.31
CA PHE A 123 -10.88 2.60 8.07
C PHE A 123 -10.08 2.16 9.29
N ASP A 124 -10.30 0.93 9.77
CA ASP A 124 -9.45 0.35 10.80
C ASP A 124 -7.99 0.30 10.32
N LEU A 125 -7.78 -0.12 9.07
CA LEU A 125 -6.48 -0.22 8.43
C LEU A 125 -6.50 0.32 7.00
N ILE A 126 -5.53 1.16 6.67
CA ILE A 126 -5.16 1.48 5.28
C ILE A 126 -3.78 0.90 4.96
N THR A 127 -3.62 0.34 3.77
CA THR A 127 -2.33 -0.11 3.25
C THR A 127 -1.93 0.66 2.00
N CYS A 128 -0.72 1.21 2.00
CA CYS A 128 -0.14 2.00 0.93
C CYS A 128 1.11 1.31 0.40
N CYS A 129 0.90 0.23 -0.37
CA CYS A 129 1.97 -0.69 -0.70
C CYS A 129 2.57 -0.47 -2.10
N SER A 130 3.76 0.15 -2.19
CA SER A 130 4.41 0.53 -3.45
C SER A 130 3.65 1.59 -4.28
N VAL A 131 3.01 2.56 -3.63
CA VAL A 131 2.21 3.60 -4.31
C VAL A 131 2.78 5.02 -4.16
N THR A 132 3.48 5.30 -3.06
CA THR A 132 3.92 6.67 -2.71
C THR A 132 4.82 7.29 -3.77
N MET A 133 5.68 6.50 -4.42
CA MET A 133 6.49 7.00 -5.53
C MET A 133 5.65 7.51 -6.70
N TRP A 134 4.59 6.79 -7.10
CA TRP A 134 3.78 7.21 -8.24
C TRP A 134 2.96 8.45 -7.93
N ILE A 135 2.44 8.57 -6.71
CA ILE A 135 1.80 9.80 -6.24
C ILE A 135 2.78 10.97 -6.33
N HIS A 136 3.98 10.79 -5.76
CA HIS A 136 5.01 11.82 -5.72
C HIS A 136 5.49 12.23 -7.12
N LEU A 137 5.75 11.27 -8.02
CA LEU A 137 6.18 11.54 -9.40
C LEU A 137 5.16 12.34 -10.19
N ASN A 138 3.86 12.13 -9.96
CA ASN A 138 2.80 12.81 -10.71
C ASN A 138 2.41 14.14 -10.08
N ASN A 139 2.41 14.25 -8.75
CA ASN A 139 1.83 15.39 -8.01
C ASN A 139 2.86 16.22 -7.22
N GLY A 140 4.16 15.90 -7.32
CA GLY A 140 5.22 16.62 -6.63
C GLY A 140 5.24 16.40 -5.11
N ASP A 141 6.09 17.16 -4.42
CA ASP A 141 6.24 17.06 -2.96
C ASP A 141 4.89 17.34 -2.26
N ASP A 142 4.19 18.40 -2.68
CA ASP A 142 2.89 18.80 -2.09
C ASP A 142 1.83 17.71 -2.26
N GLY A 143 1.80 17.05 -3.42
CA GLY A 143 0.90 15.94 -3.66
C GLY A 143 1.20 14.72 -2.80
N LEU A 144 2.47 14.41 -2.55
CA LEU A 144 2.86 13.34 -1.62
C LEU A 144 2.36 13.66 -0.20
N TRP A 145 2.56 14.89 0.27
CA TRP A 145 2.12 15.28 1.62
C TRP A 145 0.61 15.30 1.77
N LYS A 146 -0.10 15.85 0.78
CA LYS A 146 -1.57 15.83 0.77
C LYS A 146 -2.13 14.41 0.75
N PHE A 147 -1.50 13.51 -0.02
CA PHE A 147 -1.89 12.10 -0.04
C PHE A 147 -1.71 11.44 1.33
N LEU A 148 -0.54 11.61 1.95
CA LEU A 148 -0.24 11.03 3.25
C LEU A 148 -1.15 11.60 4.34
N GLU A 149 -1.44 12.90 4.31
CA GLU A 149 -2.42 13.53 5.19
C GLU A 149 -3.81 12.91 5.03
N THR A 150 -4.32 12.84 3.79
CA THR A 150 -5.63 12.27 3.46
C THR A 150 -5.77 10.84 4.01
N VAL A 151 -4.79 9.96 3.73
CA VAL A 151 -4.88 8.57 4.22
C VAL A 151 -4.67 8.47 5.73
N SER A 152 -3.87 9.36 6.34
CA SER A 152 -3.67 9.39 7.78
C SER A 152 -4.95 9.76 8.53
N ASP A 153 -5.70 10.72 8.02
CA ASP A 153 -6.92 11.21 8.67
C ASP A 153 -8.06 10.20 8.61
N MET A 154 -8.05 9.35 7.59
CA MET A 154 -9.07 8.34 7.32
C MET A 154 -8.83 7.01 8.01
N THR A 155 -7.76 6.86 8.82
CA THR A 155 -7.44 5.56 9.43
C THR A 155 -6.87 5.63 10.85
N GLU A 156 -7.03 4.51 11.57
CA GLU A 156 -6.40 4.25 12.87
C GLU A 156 -4.99 3.65 12.70
N HIS A 157 -4.85 2.73 11.74
CA HIS A 157 -3.61 2.03 11.42
C HIS A 157 -3.23 2.26 9.94
N LEU A 158 -2.00 2.68 9.68
CA LEU A 158 -1.49 2.90 8.34
C LEU A 158 -0.24 2.05 8.10
N ILE A 159 -0.30 1.16 7.12
CA ILE A 159 0.89 0.43 6.65
C ILE A 159 1.41 1.08 5.37
N VAL A 160 2.68 1.44 5.35
CA VAL A 160 3.34 2.02 4.18
C VAL A 160 4.51 1.14 3.72
N GLU A 161 4.63 0.95 2.40
CA GLU A 161 5.83 0.37 1.75
C GLU A 161 6.38 1.43 0.78
N PRO A 162 7.10 2.46 1.28
CA PRO A 162 7.63 3.51 0.45
C PRO A 162 8.72 2.98 -0.49
N GLN A 163 8.71 3.42 -1.75
CA GLN A 163 9.78 3.07 -2.68
C GLN A 163 10.96 4.03 -2.53
N THR A 164 12.17 3.47 -2.55
CA THR A 164 13.41 4.24 -2.41
C THR A 164 13.69 5.11 -3.64
N TRP A 165 14.58 6.10 -3.51
CA TRP A 165 15.01 6.96 -4.62
C TRP A 165 15.61 6.17 -5.82
N LYS A 166 16.15 4.97 -5.58
CA LYS A 166 16.59 4.07 -6.66
C LYS A 166 15.42 3.72 -7.59
N CYS A 167 14.22 3.51 -7.05
CA CYS A 167 13.02 3.25 -7.84
C CYS A 167 12.61 4.47 -8.67
N TYR A 168 12.72 5.69 -8.13
CA TYR A 168 12.46 6.94 -8.87
C TYR A 168 13.38 7.06 -10.09
N ARG A 169 14.70 6.87 -9.89
CA ARG A 169 15.69 6.90 -10.99
C ARG A 169 15.39 5.83 -12.06
N ASN A 170 14.98 4.63 -11.64
CA ASN A 170 14.63 3.56 -12.57
C ASN A 170 13.35 3.87 -13.35
N ALA A 171 12.32 4.42 -12.69
CA ALA A 171 11.09 4.86 -13.32
C ALA A 171 11.36 5.97 -14.35
N GLN A 172 12.17 6.96 -13.99
CA GLN A 172 12.59 8.04 -14.89
C GLN A 172 13.33 7.49 -16.13
N LYS A 173 14.29 6.59 -15.94
CA LYS A 173 15.01 5.92 -17.04
C LYS A 173 14.04 5.16 -17.95
N ARG A 174 13.08 4.44 -17.38
CA ARG A 174 12.07 3.69 -18.13
C ARG A 174 11.17 4.63 -18.94
N LEU A 175 10.59 5.66 -18.31
CA LEU A 175 9.74 6.65 -18.98
C LEU A 175 10.48 7.36 -20.12
N THR A 176 11.76 7.67 -19.92
CA THR A 176 12.60 8.28 -20.96
C THR A 176 12.85 7.33 -22.14
N ARG A 177 12.96 6.02 -21.88
CA ARG A 177 13.19 4.98 -22.91
C ARG A 177 11.93 4.62 -23.68
N MET A 178 10.76 4.61 -23.03
CA MET A 178 9.55 4.01 -23.59
C MET A 178 8.95 4.77 -24.79
N ARG A 179 9.22 6.07 -25.03
CA ARG A 179 8.86 6.83 -26.25
C ARG A 179 7.52 6.40 -26.93
N VAL A 180 6.45 6.13 -26.18
CA VAL A 180 5.27 5.43 -26.73
C VAL A 180 4.45 6.37 -27.63
N GLU A 181 4.12 5.88 -28.82
CA GLU A 181 3.47 6.58 -29.94
C GLU A 181 1.99 6.94 -29.65
N VAL A 182 1.54 8.04 -30.26
CA VAL A 182 0.11 8.37 -30.41
C VAL A 182 -0.21 8.38 -31.92
N PRO A 183 -1.30 7.74 -32.39
CA PRO A 183 -1.67 7.69 -33.80
C PRO A 183 -1.90 9.05 -34.46
N LYS A 184 -1.64 9.06 -35.78
CA LYS A 184 -1.59 10.22 -36.67
C LYS A 184 -2.97 10.88 -36.87
N SER A 185 -3.22 11.98 -36.19
CA SER A 185 -4.10 13.04 -36.69
C SER A 185 -3.83 14.39 -36.02
N PHE A 186 -2.77 15.07 -36.48
CA PHE A 186 -2.82 16.45 -37.01
C PHE A 186 -1.39 16.96 -37.28
N ARG A 187 -1.01 17.01 -38.56
CA ARG A 187 -0.10 18.02 -39.13
C ARG A 187 -0.78 19.37 -38.90
N GLU A 188 -0.14 20.46 -38.51
CA GLU A 188 1.01 21.12 -39.11
C GLU A 188 1.27 22.34 -38.21
N ILE A 189 2.52 22.64 -37.84
CA ILE A 189 3.13 23.99 -37.84
C ILE A 189 4.51 23.94 -37.15
N LYS A 190 5.51 24.12 -38.03
CA LYS A 190 6.84 24.72 -37.87
C LYS A 190 7.89 24.09 -36.93
N LYS A 191 8.83 23.43 -37.63
CA LYS A 191 10.28 23.69 -37.59
C LYS A 191 10.95 23.67 -36.21
N ARG A 192 11.18 22.46 -35.68
CA ARG A 192 12.51 21.82 -35.67
C ARG A 192 12.31 20.42 -35.12
N LEU A 193 12.82 19.43 -35.85
CA LEU A 193 12.89 18.02 -35.50
C LEU A 193 13.72 17.82 -34.21
N THR A 194 13.18 18.22 -33.06
CA THR A 194 13.85 18.06 -31.78
C THR A 194 12.78 17.91 -30.72
N ARG A 195 12.67 16.69 -30.19
CA ARG A 195 11.92 16.34 -28.97
C ARG A 195 10.40 16.28 -29.11
N MET A 196 9.93 15.18 -29.70
CA MET A 196 8.80 14.43 -29.13
C MET A 196 9.20 13.86 -27.75
N ARG A 197 9.43 14.75 -26.77
CA ARG A 197 9.62 14.37 -25.38
C ARG A 197 8.23 14.02 -24.85
N VAL A 198 8.03 12.78 -24.43
CA VAL A 198 7.21 12.57 -23.22
C VAL A 198 7.88 13.45 -22.18
N GLU A 199 7.28 14.60 -21.86
CA GLU A 199 7.80 15.41 -20.79
C GLU A 199 7.65 14.56 -19.53
N VAL A 200 8.80 14.16 -18.96
CA VAL A 200 8.84 13.75 -17.56
C VAL A 200 7.97 14.76 -16.81
N PRO A 201 6.95 14.33 -16.03
CA PRO A 201 6.01 15.25 -15.40
C PRO A 201 6.76 16.45 -14.81
N LYS A 202 6.29 17.67 -15.06
CA LYS A 202 7.00 18.89 -14.63
C LYS A 202 7.36 18.82 -13.14
N SER A 203 6.43 18.28 -12.35
CA SER A 203 6.59 17.92 -10.95
C SER A 203 7.90 17.20 -10.67
N PHE A 204 8.32 16.23 -11.49
CA PHE A 204 9.60 15.51 -11.30
C PHE A 204 10.83 16.41 -11.24
N ARG A 205 10.88 17.48 -12.05
CA ARG A 205 12.03 18.40 -12.04
C ARG A 205 12.02 19.30 -10.81
N GLU A 206 10.84 19.50 -10.24
CA GLU A 206 10.58 20.37 -9.11
C GLU A 206 10.62 19.61 -7.77
N ILE A 207 10.60 18.26 -7.77
CA ILE A 207 10.75 17.41 -6.58
C ILE A 207 12.02 17.78 -5.82
N LYS A 208 11.84 18.18 -4.57
CA LYS A 208 12.90 18.51 -3.61
C LYS A 208 13.20 17.33 -2.69
N VAL A 209 12.19 16.53 -2.35
CA VAL A 209 12.32 15.34 -1.50
C VAL A 209 12.89 14.20 -2.35
N ARG A 210 14.13 13.76 -2.08
CA ARG A 210 14.87 12.91 -3.02
C ARG A 210 15.42 11.65 -2.37
N ALA A 211 16.71 11.64 -2.09
CA ALA A 211 17.41 10.47 -1.54
C ALA A 211 16.85 10.09 -0.17
N ASP A 212 16.37 11.08 0.57
CA ASP A 212 15.78 11.04 1.90
C ASP A 212 14.25 10.83 1.90
N VAL A 213 13.65 10.42 0.77
CA VAL A 213 12.19 10.32 0.64
C VAL A 213 11.56 9.37 1.65
N VAL A 214 12.24 8.28 2.01
CA VAL A 214 11.70 7.30 2.98
C VAL A 214 11.69 7.93 4.36
N GLU A 215 12.81 8.54 4.76
CA GLU A 215 13.00 9.23 6.03
C GLU A 215 12.04 10.42 6.18
N LYS A 216 11.78 11.16 5.09
CA LYS A 216 10.83 12.27 5.07
C LYS A 216 9.38 11.79 5.20
N ILE A 217 9.02 10.66 4.59
CA ILE A 217 7.70 10.04 4.77
C ILE A 217 7.52 9.61 6.23
N ASP A 218 8.51 8.91 6.80
CA ASP A 218 8.44 8.46 8.20
C ASP A 218 8.34 9.66 9.16
N ALA A 219 9.17 10.69 8.97
CA ALA A 219 9.11 11.91 9.77
C ALA A 219 7.77 12.66 9.64
N PHE A 220 7.18 12.68 8.44
CA PHE A 220 5.86 13.28 8.22
C PHE A 220 4.77 12.53 8.99
N LEU A 221 4.78 11.19 8.94
CA LEU A 221 3.79 10.34 9.58
C LEU A 221 3.92 10.33 11.11
N LEU A 222 5.15 10.51 11.62
CA LEU A 222 5.45 10.63 13.05
C LEU A 222 5.33 12.06 13.60
N ALA A 223 5.01 13.04 12.75
CA ALA A 223 4.79 14.40 13.21
C ALA A 223 3.64 14.46 14.22
N ALA A 224 3.76 15.37 15.20
CA ALA A 224 2.78 15.53 16.26
C ALA A 224 1.35 15.65 15.71
N GLY A 225 0.43 14.85 16.26
CA GLY A 225 -0.99 14.83 15.86
C GLY A 225 -1.35 13.77 14.80
N ARG A 226 -0.38 13.08 14.19
CA ARG A 226 -0.65 12.01 13.21
C ARG A 226 -0.62 10.63 13.87
N PHE A 227 0.53 9.98 13.91
CA PHE A 227 0.69 8.66 14.51
C PHE A 227 1.63 8.72 15.71
N ARG A 228 1.31 7.97 16.76
CA ARG A 228 2.09 7.93 18.01
C ARG A 228 3.03 6.74 18.06
N TYR A 229 2.72 5.70 17.30
CA TYR A 229 3.42 4.43 17.32
C TYR A 229 3.94 4.11 15.92
N ASN A 230 5.16 3.61 15.84
CA ASN A 230 5.80 3.16 14.61
C ASN A 230 6.45 1.79 14.84
N ALA A 231 6.24 0.86 13.91
CA ALA A 231 6.84 -0.47 13.96
C ALA A 231 7.31 -0.91 12.57
N GLN A 232 8.52 -1.46 12.49
CA GLN A 232 9.02 -2.05 11.26
C GLN A 232 8.51 -3.49 11.13
N LEU A 233 7.68 -3.76 10.12
CA LEU A 233 7.12 -5.08 9.84
C LEU A 233 8.06 -5.96 8.99
N GLY A 234 9.27 -5.47 8.72
CA GLY A 234 10.30 -6.16 7.96
C GLY A 234 10.52 -5.57 6.56
N LYS A 235 11.14 -6.37 5.70
CA LYS A 235 11.55 -5.96 4.35
C LYS A 235 10.95 -6.89 3.29
N THR A 236 10.50 -6.30 2.19
CA THR A 236 10.15 -7.06 0.98
C THR A 236 11.40 -7.59 0.28
N ASN A 237 11.24 -8.53 -0.66
CA ASN A 237 12.31 -9.04 -1.54
C ASN A 237 13.06 -7.98 -2.34
N TRP A 238 12.49 -6.79 -2.43
CA TRP A 238 13.11 -5.66 -3.10
C TRP A 238 13.91 -4.78 -2.12
N SER A 239 14.19 -5.31 -0.92
CA SER A 239 14.82 -4.60 0.19
C SER A 239 14.11 -3.30 0.57
N ARG A 240 12.77 -3.28 0.44
CA ARG A 240 11.95 -2.13 0.85
C ARG A 240 11.33 -2.42 2.20
N ASN A 241 11.49 -1.48 3.12
CA ASN A 241 10.89 -1.54 4.44
C ASN A 241 9.36 -1.46 4.31
N VAL A 242 8.69 -2.17 5.19
CA VAL A 242 7.25 -2.05 5.44
C VAL A 242 7.10 -1.57 6.87
N ALA A 243 6.45 -0.42 7.05
CA ALA A 243 6.26 0.20 8.36
C ALA A 243 4.77 0.29 8.69
N LEU A 244 4.43 0.02 9.94
CA LEU A 244 3.14 0.31 10.55
C LEU A 244 3.25 1.61 11.32
N HIS A 245 2.40 2.58 11.00
CA HIS A 245 2.16 3.77 11.78
C HIS A 245 0.78 3.66 12.42
N SER A 246 0.67 3.93 13.72
CA SER A 246 -0.60 3.78 14.42
C SER A 246 -0.86 4.86 15.47
N ARG A 247 -2.16 5.18 15.65
CA ARG A 247 -2.68 6.09 16.66
C ARG A 247 -2.83 5.41 18.02
N LYS A 248 -3.03 4.09 18.04
CA LYS A 248 -3.15 3.24 19.23
C LYS A 248 -2.16 2.07 19.17
N PRO A 249 -1.69 1.56 20.32
CA PRO A 249 -0.91 0.35 20.30
C PRO A 249 -1.79 -0.81 19.80
N VAL A 250 -1.15 -1.71 19.06
CA VAL A 250 -1.73 -2.93 18.51
C VAL A 250 -1.10 -4.09 19.27
N PRO A 251 -1.89 -4.95 19.92
CA PRO A 251 -1.39 -6.11 20.65
C PRO A 251 -0.40 -6.96 19.82
N GLY A 252 0.67 -7.44 20.46
CA GLY A 252 1.68 -8.28 19.80
C GLY A 252 2.66 -7.54 18.87
N ILE A 253 2.56 -6.21 18.74
CA ILE A 253 3.52 -5.42 17.96
C ILE A 253 4.54 -4.72 18.87
N THR A 254 5.81 -4.91 18.55
CA THR A 254 6.92 -4.16 19.15
C THR A 254 7.14 -2.86 18.40
N TYR A 255 7.03 -1.73 19.12
CA TYR A 255 7.22 -0.40 18.56
C TYR A 255 8.67 0.07 18.71
N THR A 256 9.15 0.83 17.73
CA THR A 256 10.44 1.53 17.84
C THR A 256 10.36 2.59 18.93
N SER A 257 11.34 2.58 19.83
CA SER A 257 11.54 3.54 20.91
C SER A 257 11.78 4.96 20.40
#